data_AF-J9U0B1-F1
#
_entry.id   AF-J9U0B1-F1
#
_cell.length_a   1.000
_cell.length_b   1.000
_cell.length_c   1.000
_cell.angle_alpha   90.00
_cell.angle_beta   90.00
_cell.angle_gamma   90.00
#
_symmetry.space_group_name_H-M   'P 1'
#
loop_
_entity.id
_entity.type
_entity.pdbx_description
1 polymer ?
#
loop_
_entity_poly.entity_id
_entity_poly.type
_entity_poly.pdbx_seq_one_letter_code
_entity_poly.pdbx_strand_id
1 'polypeptide(L)'
;MNLFIDLHRKSAKEARRYFTSLLMMLCILKLLFGDNLSINIEIVFGRGLHSENKRPILKYVILRQAEKYKYFGYEYKLNKKTANGSMIITF
;
A
#
# COMPACT_ATOMS: atom_id res chain seq x y z
N MET A 1 10.79 -6.37 -10.62
CA MET A 1 9.45 -6.96 -10.81
C MET A 1 8.44 -6.03 -10.19
N ASN A 2 7.41 -5.59 -10.94
CA ASN A 2 6.37 -4.71 -10.39
C ASN A 2 5.22 -5.57 -9.91
N LEU A 3 5.03 -5.68 -8.60
CA LEU A 3 3.88 -6.37 -8.04
C LEU A 3 2.69 -5.41 -8.01
N PHE A 4 1.50 -5.92 -8.32
CA PHE A 4 0.28 -5.13 -8.28
C PHE A 4 -0.70 -5.77 -7.30
N ILE A 5 -1.17 -5.00 -6.31
CA ILE A 5 -2.11 -5.47 -5.29
C ILE A 5 -3.34 -4.59 -5.35
N ASP A 6 -4.45 -5.18 -5.78
CA ASP A 6 -5.74 -4.52 -5.80
C ASP A 6 -6.50 -4.76 -4.49
N LEU A 7 -6.72 -3.68 -3.74
CA LEU A 7 -7.54 -3.64 -2.54
C LEU A 7 -8.93 -3.05 -2.82
N HIS A 8 -9.26 -2.71 -4.06
CA HIS A 8 -10.62 -2.34 -4.43
C HIS A 8 -11.60 -3.43 -3.98
N ARG A 9 -12.80 -2.99 -3.56
CA ARG A 9 -13.89 -3.85 -3.08
C ARG A 9 -13.64 -4.58 -1.76
N LYS A 10 -12.47 -4.42 -1.14
CA LYS A 10 -12.24 -4.89 0.24
C LYS A 10 -12.87 -3.94 1.24
N SER A 11 -13.32 -4.47 2.36
CA SER A 11 -13.71 -3.64 3.50
C SER A 11 -12.48 -2.93 4.07
N ALA A 12 -12.70 -1.82 4.79
CA ALA A 12 -11.62 -1.10 5.48
C ALA A 12 -10.82 -2.01 6.44
N LYS A 13 -11.50 -2.95 7.11
CA LYS A 13 -10.87 -3.91 8.04
C LYS A 13 -9.96 -4.89 7.30
N GLU A 14 -10.40 -5.41 6.16
CA GLU A 14 -9.63 -6.33 5.32
C GLU A 14 -8.43 -5.63 4.68
N ALA A 15 -8.65 -4.46 4.07
CA ALA A 15 -7.59 -3.68 3.44
C ALA A 15 -6.48 -3.35 4.44
N ARG A 16 -6.85 -2.93 5.66
CA ARG A 16 -5.90 -2.74 6.76
C ARG A 16 -5.11 -4.01 7.05
N ARG A 17 -5.79 -5.15 7.26
CA ARG A 17 -5.14 -6.42 7.61
C ARG A 17 -4.17 -6.85 6.52
N TYR A 18 -4.61 -6.90 5.27
CA TYR A 18 -3.79 -7.33 4.15
C TYR A 18 -2.57 -6.43 3.94
N PHE A 19 -2.76 -5.13 4.01
CA PHE A 19 -1.67 -4.18 3.86
C PHE A 19 -0.64 -4.30 5.00
N THR A 20 -1.08 -4.42 6.25
CA THR A 20 -0.16 -4.63 7.38
C THR A 20 0.62 -5.94 7.25
N SER A 21 -0.05 -7.04 6.86
CA SER A 21 0.63 -8.33 6.63
C SER A 21 1.66 -8.24 5.50
N LEU A 22 1.35 -7.51 4.43
CA LEU A 22 2.31 -7.25 3.34
C LEU A 22 3.54 -6.50 3.84
N LEU A 23 3.37 -5.40 4.58
CA LEU A 23 4.50 -4.63 5.12
C LEU A 23 5.40 -5.47 6.03
N MET A 24 4.81 -6.31 6.88
CA MET A 24 5.56 -7.25 7.71
C MET A 24 6.37 -8.24 6.87
N MET A 25 5.75 -8.81 5.82
CA MET A 25 6.44 -9.73 4.92
C MET A 25 7.61 -9.05 4.21
N LEU A 26 7.43 -7.83 3.71
CA LEU A 26 8.51 -7.07 3.06
C LEU A 26 9.65 -6.74 4.01
N CYS A 27 9.33 -6.39 5.26
CA CYS A 27 10.33 -6.18 6.31
C CYS A 27 11.15 -7.45 6.58
N ILE A 28 10.50 -8.62 6.68
CA ILE A 28 11.20 -9.91 6.83
C ILE A 28 12.09 -10.18 5.63
N LEU A 29 11.60 -9.95 4.41
CA LEU A 29 12.41 -10.11 3.20
C LEU A 29 13.62 -9.17 3.22
N LYS A 30 13.47 -7.92 3.65
CA LYS A 30 14.57 -6.96 3.74
C LYS A 30 15.64 -7.44 4.72
N LEU A 31 15.25 -8.02 5.86
CA LEU A 31 16.19 -8.61 6.82
C LEU A 31 16.96 -9.80 6.24
N LEU A 32 16.31 -10.63 5.42
CA LEU A 32 16.93 -11.84 4.85
C LEU A 32 17.85 -11.54 3.67
N PHE A 33 17.48 -10.57 2.82
CA PHE A 33 18.18 -10.30 1.56
C PHE A 33 18.99 -8.99 1.56
N GLY A 34 18.84 -8.15 2.59
CA GLY A 34 19.58 -6.90 2.73
C GLY A 34 19.40 -5.97 1.53
N ASP A 35 20.51 -5.46 1.01
CA ASP A 35 20.52 -4.53 -0.13
C ASP A 35 20.33 -5.19 -1.50
N ASN A 36 20.35 -6.53 -1.55
CA ASN A 36 20.02 -7.26 -2.77
C ASN A 36 18.51 -7.31 -3.04
N LEU A 37 17.69 -6.90 -2.06
CA LEU A 37 16.25 -6.79 -2.25
C LEU A 37 15.91 -5.46 -2.91
N SER A 38 15.32 -5.51 -4.10
CA SER A 38 14.68 -4.36 -4.73
C SER A 38 13.28 -4.74 -5.16
N ILE A 39 12.28 -4.21 -4.45
CA ILE A 39 10.88 -4.52 -4.69
C ILE A 39 10.10 -3.23 -4.92
N ASN A 40 9.38 -3.17 -6.05
CA ASN A 40 8.43 -2.12 -6.36
C ASN A 40 7.02 -2.70 -6.40
N ILE A 41 6.11 -2.16 -5.59
CA ILE A 41 4.73 -2.63 -5.49
C ILE A 41 3.79 -1.46 -5.68
N GLU A 42 2.80 -1.62 -6.57
CA GLU A 42 1.67 -0.72 -6.65
C GLU A 42 0.48 -1.28 -5.86
N ILE A 43 0.02 -0.51 -4.86
CA ILE A 43 -1.15 -0.81 -4.05
C ILE A 43 -2.31 0.06 -4.55
N VAL A 44 -3.36 -0.57 -5.05
CA VAL A 44 -4.56 0.12 -5.54
C VAL A 44 -5.65 0.07 -4.50
N PHE A 45 -6.14 1.24 -4.10
CA PHE A 45 -7.23 1.38 -3.12
C PHE A 45 -8.39 2.21 -3.65
N GLY A 46 -8.24 2.76 -4.86
CA GLY A 46 -9.30 3.44 -5.58
C GLY A 46 -9.36 4.94 -5.44
N ARG A 47 -10.04 5.55 -6.41
CA ARG A 47 -10.24 7.00 -6.51
C ARG A 47 -11.39 7.53 -5.63
N GLY A 48 -12.22 6.65 -5.06
CA GLY A 48 -13.39 7.03 -4.27
C GLY A 48 -14.54 7.64 -5.08
N LEU A 49 -14.52 7.55 -6.41
CA LEU A 49 -15.56 8.13 -7.28
C LEU A 49 -16.94 7.46 -7.13
N HIS A 50 -16.96 6.19 -6.72
CA HIS A 50 -18.16 5.36 -6.59
C HIS A 50 -18.37 4.83 -5.15
N SER A 51 -17.64 5.35 -4.16
CA SER A 51 -17.86 4.94 -2.77
C SER A 51 -19.10 5.63 -2.20
N GLU A 52 -19.75 4.99 -1.21
CA GLU A 52 -20.78 5.64 -0.42
C GLU A 52 -20.23 6.96 0.14
N ASN A 53 -20.97 8.06 -0.09
CA ASN A 53 -20.56 9.44 0.21
C ASN A 53 -19.34 9.99 -0.55
N LYS A 54 -18.90 9.34 -1.65
CA LYS A 54 -17.73 9.74 -2.47
C LYS A 54 -16.42 9.87 -1.67
N ARG A 55 -16.31 9.17 -0.54
CA ARG A 55 -15.13 9.22 0.34
C ARG A 55 -14.17 8.07 0.02
N PRO A 56 -12.88 8.33 -0.26
CA PRO A 56 -11.90 7.27 -0.52
C PRO A 56 -11.41 6.66 0.81
N ILE A 57 -12.27 5.95 1.53
CA ILE A 57 -11.97 5.40 2.88
C ILE A 57 -10.71 4.54 2.85
N LEU A 58 -10.56 3.69 1.84
CA LEU A 58 -9.41 2.79 1.72
C LEU A 58 -8.10 3.56 1.57
N LYS A 59 -8.07 4.66 0.83
CA LYS A 59 -6.88 5.54 0.74
C LYS A 59 -6.40 5.96 2.12
N TYR A 60 -7.29 6.46 2.97
CA TYR A 60 -6.94 6.93 4.31
C TYR A 60 -6.50 5.79 5.22
N VAL A 61 -7.15 4.62 5.13
CA VAL A 61 -6.75 3.43 5.89
C VAL A 61 -5.32 3.03 5.54
N ILE A 62 -5.01 2.94 4.25
CA ILE A 62 -3.70 2.52 3.77
C ILE A 62 -2.63 3.55 4.13
N LEU A 63 -2.87 4.85 3.88
CA LEU A 63 -1.92 5.92 4.25
C LEU A 63 -1.63 5.94 5.75
N ARG A 64 -2.64 5.73 6.60
CA ARG A 64 -2.45 5.67 8.06
C ARG A 64 -1.58 4.48 8.48
N GLN A 65 -1.76 3.32 7.84
CA GLN A 65 -0.89 2.17 8.11
C GLN A 65 0.52 2.41 7.57
N ALA A 66 0.65 3.01 6.39
CA ALA A 66 1.96 3.30 5.80
C ALA A 66 2.77 4.22 6.71
N GLU A 67 2.17 5.31 7.17
CA GLU A 67 2.81 6.23 8.12
C GLU A 67 3.15 5.55 9.45
N LYS A 68 2.23 4.73 9.99
CA LYS A 68 2.45 3.99 11.24
C LYS A 68 3.67 3.07 11.15
N TYR A 69 3.91 2.45 10.00
CA TYR A 69 4.97 1.44 9.80
C TYR A 69 6.16 1.96 8.97
N LYS A 70 6.33 3.28 8.81
CA LYS A 70 7.41 3.87 7.99
C LYS A 70 8.82 3.43 8.38
N TYR A 71 9.01 3.04 9.64
CA TYR A 71 10.29 2.58 10.18
C TYR A 71 10.73 1.21 9.66
N PHE A 72 9.92 0.51 8.85
CA PHE A 72 10.34 -0.71 8.17
C PHE A 72 11.33 -0.48 7.02
N GLY A 73 11.72 0.78 6.74
CA GLY A 73 12.79 1.08 5.80
C GLY A 73 12.36 1.12 4.33
N TYR A 74 11.08 1.36 4.07
CA TYR A 74 10.53 1.53 2.73
C TYR A 74 10.14 2.97 2.46
N GLU A 75 10.12 3.33 1.19
CA GLU A 75 9.57 4.57 0.70
C GLU A 75 8.21 4.34 0.06
N TYR A 76 7.34 5.36 0.11
CA TYR A 76 6.10 5.31 -0.63
C TYR A 76 5.72 6.66 -1.22
N LYS A 77 5.03 6.63 -2.36
CA LYS A 77 4.45 7.81 -3.00
C LYS A 77 3.08 7.52 -3.60
N LEU A 78 2.18 8.50 -3.53
CA LEU A 78 0.91 8.42 -4.25
C LEU A 78 1.14 8.50 -5.76
N ASN A 79 0.43 7.67 -6.51
CA ASN A 79 0.52 7.66 -7.96
C ASN A 79 -0.41 8.74 -8.56
N LYS A 80 0.19 9.84 -9.04
CA LYS A 80 -0.58 10.93 -9.67
C LYS A 80 -1.28 10.49 -10.95
N LYS A 81 -0.75 9.50 -11.69
CA LYS A 81 -1.35 8.98 -12.92
C LYS A 81 -2.71 8.33 -12.68
N THR A 82 -2.93 7.78 -11.48
CA THR A 82 -4.21 7.17 -11.09
C THR A 82 -5.11 8.14 -10.31
N ALA A 83 -4.87 9.46 -10.42
CA ALA A 83 -5.52 10.49 -9.61
C ALA A 83 -5.43 10.19 -8.09
N ASN A 84 -4.26 9.70 -7.65
CA ASN A 84 -4.01 9.27 -6.27
C ASN A 84 -4.90 8.11 -5.80
N GLY A 85 -5.40 7.27 -6.73
CA GLY A 85 -6.15 6.05 -6.43
C GLY A 85 -5.27 4.84 -6.11
N SER A 86 -3.94 5.01 -6.21
CA SER A 86 -2.95 4.01 -5.83
C SER A 86 -1.72 4.67 -5.22
N MET A 87 -0.87 3.84 -4.61
CA MET A 87 0.46 4.23 -4.14
C MET A 87 1.49 3.22 -4.60
N ILE A 88 2.72 3.70 -4.80
CA ILE A 88 3.88 2.87 -5.08
C ILE A 88 4.69 2.78 -3.80
N ILE A 89 5.07 1.56 -3.43
CA ILE A 89 5.98 1.24 -2.33
C ILE A 89 7.27 0.69 -2.92
N THR A 90 8.39 1.19 -2.42
CA THR A 90 9.74 0.76 -2.81
C THR A 90 10.49 0.32 -1.56
N PHE A 91 10.99 -0.90 -1.57
CA PHE A 91 11.82 -1.54 -0.55
C PHE A 91 13.20 -1.86 -1.11
#